data_AF-A0A077MEP8-F1
#
_entry.id   AF-A0A077MEP8-F1
#
_cell.length_a   1.000
_cell.length_b   1.000
_cell.length_c   1.000
_cell.angle_alpha   90.00
_cell.angle_beta   90.00
_cell.angle_gamma   90.00
#
_symmetry.space_group_name_H-M   'P 1'
#
loop_
_entity.id
_entity.type
_entity.pdbx_description
1 polymer ?
#
loop_
_entity_poly.entity_id
_entity_poly.type
_entity_poly.pdbx_seq_one_letter_code
_entity_poly.pdbx_strand_id
1 'polypeptide(L)'
;MGNARKRQGDKAELAAILYLAGLAPEHTVERPRRVLGAGRRDDEGDILVFPGVAIQVKAWRELSGAIREAAIGAAQQAVNAERRYHLGLSKRHAARTDSWVASAASWPVSLDLAGIPVIGQTARAVSIVTSSVEPTTDRIVLVRRQGVPDLYVAHPDAWITAWRTAVSAPARSMGMSQLEAS
;
A
#
# COMPACT_ATOMS: atom_id res chain seq x y z
N MET A 1 24.01 16.12 -13.74
CA MET A 1 24.26 15.75 -12.32
C MET A 1 22.93 15.51 -11.62
N GLY A 2 22.56 14.25 -11.35
CA GLY A 2 21.32 13.95 -10.64
C GLY A 2 21.43 14.33 -9.16
N ASN A 3 20.48 15.11 -8.64
CA ASN A 3 20.51 15.55 -7.24
C ASN A 3 20.52 14.34 -6.28
N ALA A 4 21.13 14.48 -5.11
CA ALA A 4 21.28 13.37 -4.15
C ALA A 4 19.92 12.79 -3.69
N ARG A 5 18.89 13.63 -3.63
CA ARG A 5 17.52 13.24 -3.24
C ARG A 5 16.89 12.28 -4.25
N LYS A 6 17.08 12.52 -5.54
CA LYS A 6 16.59 11.66 -6.63
C LYS A 6 17.27 10.29 -6.56
N ARG A 7 18.60 10.25 -6.38
CA ARG A 7 19.32 8.98 -6.18
C ARG A 7 18.82 8.20 -4.97
N GLN A 8 18.45 8.90 -3.88
CA GLN A 8 17.87 8.26 -2.70
C GLN A 8 16.48 7.69 -2.98
N GLY A 9 15.63 8.41 -3.70
CA GLY A 9 14.32 7.92 -4.16
C GLY A 9 14.46 6.67 -5.03
N ASP A 10 15.29 6.75 -6.07
CA ASP A 10 15.58 5.64 -6.98
C ASP A 10 16.06 4.38 -6.24
N LYS A 11 16.95 4.54 -5.25
CA LYS A 11 17.42 3.41 -4.43
C LYS A 11 16.31 2.83 -3.55
N ALA A 12 15.42 3.67 -3.01
CA ALA A 12 14.31 3.22 -2.21
C ALA A 12 13.27 2.45 -3.05
N GLU A 13 12.95 2.94 -4.25
CA GLU A 13 12.06 2.27 -5.19
C GLU A 13 12.59 0.88 -5.59
N LEU A 14 13.88 0.77 -5.92
CA LEU A 14 14.51 -0.52 -6.21
C LEU A 14 14.45 -1.48 -5.00
N ALA A 15 14.73 -0.98 -3.80
CA ALA A 15 14.64 -1.78 -2.59
C ALA A 15 13.20 -2.23 -2.29
N ALA A 16 12.20 -1.38 -2.58
CA ALA A 16 10.79 -1.72 -2.45
C ALA A 16 10.37 -2.82 -3.43
N ILE A 17 10.83 -2.75 -4.69
CA ILE A 17 10.58 -3.80 -5.69
C ILE A 17 11.08 -5.15 -5.19
N LEU A 18 12.35 -5.21 -4.75
CA LEU A 18 12.95 -6.45 -4.26
C LEU A 18 12.23 -6.99 -3.02
N TYR A 19 11.86 -6.09 -2.09
CA TYR A 19 11.15 -6.46 -0.89
C TYR A 19 9.77 -7.06 -1.20
N LEU A 20 8.95 -6.36 -1.99
CA LEU A 20 7.61 -6.83 -2.34
C LEU A 20 7.65 -8.11 -3.18
N ALA A 21 8.56 -8.21 -4.15
CA ALA A 21 8.74 -9.43 -4.93
C ALA A 21 9.13 -10.64 -4.07
N GLY A 22 9.90 -10.41 -3.00
CA GLY A 22 10.23 -11.45 -2.02
C GLY A 22 9.04 -11.89 -1.15
N LEU A 23 8.07 -11.00 -0.88
CA LEU A 23 6.88 -11.32 -0.08
C LEU A 23 5.84 -12.13 -0.84
N ALA A 24 5.70 -11.89 -2.14
CA ALA A 24 4.75 -12.58 -3.01
C ALA A 24 5.34 -12.91 -4.39
N PRO A 25 6.36 -13.79 -4.43
CA PRO A 25 7.05 -14.13 -5.67
C PRO A 25 6.11 -14.72 -6.74
N GLU A 26 5.13 -15.52 -6.32
CA GLU A 26 4.15 -16.17 -7.20
C GLU A 26 3.16 -15.20 -7.87
N HIS A 27 3.04 -13.98 -7.34
CA HIS A 27 2.15 -12.95 -7.85
C HIS A 27 2.89 -11.75 -8.47
N THR A 28 4.21 -11.82 -8.47
CA THR A 28 5.08 -10.78 -9.04
C THR A 28 4.96 -10.79 -10.56
N VAL A 29 4.80 -9.62 -11.19
CA VAL A 29 4.77 -9.52 -12.66
C VAL A 29 6.09 -9.98 -13.27
N GLU A 30 6.09 -10.42 -14.54
CA GLU A 30 7.30 -10.93 -15.22
C GLU A 30 8.48 -9.94 -15.16
N ARG A 31 8.19 -8.63 -15.21
CA ARG A 31 9.21 -7.57 -15.22
C ARG A 31 8.89 -6.48 -14.19
N PRO A 32 9.17 -6.73 -12.90
CA PRO A 32 9.00 -5.73 -11.85
C PRO A 32 9.92 -4.56 -12.12
N ARG A 33 9.37 -3.35 -12.11
CA ARG A 33 10.11 -2.17 -12.56
C ARG A 33 9.61 -0.90 -11.90
N ARG A 34 10.44 0.13 -12.02
CA ARG A 34 10.03 1.50 -11.79
C ARG A 34 9.18 1.97 -12.95
N VAL A 35 8.15 2.75 -12.66
CA VAL A 35 7.29 3.37 -13.67
C VAL A 35 7.88 4.72 -14.05
N LEU A 36 7.90 5.02 -15.34
CA LEU A 36 8.38 6.31 -15.86
C LEU A 36 7.21 7.29 -15.88
N GLY A 37 7.45 8.52 -15.43
CA GLY A 37 6.41 9.57 -15.41
C GLY A 37 5.89 9.96 -14.02
N ALA A 38 6.47 9.42 -12.95
CA ALA A 38 6.17 9.82 -11.58
C ALA A 38 6.16 11.36 -11.42
N GLY A 39 5.07 11.89 -10.85
CA GLY A 39 4.84 13.32 -10.67
C GLY A 39 4.19 14.05 -11.85
N ARG A 40 3.70 13.35 -12.87
CA ARG A 40 2.87 13.92 -13.96
C ARG A 40 1.37 13.83 -13.63
N ARG A 41 0.52 14.48 -14.44
CA ARG A 41 -0.94 14.46 -14.26
C ARG A 41 -1.52 13.05 -14.33
N ASP A 42 -0.93 12.21 -15.19
CA ASP A 42 -1.34 10.82 -15.44
C ASP A 42 -0.39 9.83 -14.74
N ASP A 43 0.08 10.19 -13.55
CA ASP A 43 0.94 9.31 -12.76
C ASP A 43 0.17 8.05 -12.33
N GLU A 44 0.79 6.89 -12.50
CA GLU A 44 0.22 5.56 -12.28
C GLU A 44 0.91 4.79 -11.12
N GLY A 45 1.80 5.47 -10.39
CA GLY A 45 2.61 4.90 -9.30
C GLY A 45 4.10 4.99 -9.57
N ASP A 46 4.89 4.76 -8.51
CA ASP A 46 6.35 4.77 -8.61
C ASP A 46 6.88 3.43 -9.16
N ILE A 47 6.22 2.31 -8.82
CA ILE A 47 6.67 0.97 -9.16
C ILE A 47 5.51 0.07 -9.62
N LEU A 48 5.83 -0.89 -10.49
CA LEU A 48 4.97 -1.99 -10.91
C LEU A 48 5.58 -3.29 -10.41
N VAL A 49 4.91 -3.94 -9.46
CA VAL A 49 5.33 -5.23 -8.88
C VAL A 49 4.21 -6.27 -8.97
N PHE A 50 2.98 -5.86 -8.67
CA PHE A 50 1.81 -6.73 -8.68
C PHE A 50 0.80 -6.28 -9.74
N PRO A 51 0.09 -7.22 -10.39
CA PRO A 51 -0.94 -6.87 -11.37
C PRO A 51 -2.11 -6.15 -10.70
N GLY A 52 -2.62 -5.09 -11.34
CA GLY A 52 -3.80 -4.37 -10.87
C GLY A 52 -3.60 -3.56 -9.58
N VAL A 53 -2.35 -3.27 -9.20
CA VAL A 53 -2.01 -2.47 -8.02
C VAL A 53 -1.23 -1.21 -8.43
N ALA A 54 -1.66 -0.02 -7.98
CA ALA A 54 -0.83 1.19 -8.01
C ALA A 54 0.00 1.30 -6.73
N ILE A 55 1.31 1.50 -6.84
CA ILE A 55 2.22 1.48 -5.69
C ILE A 55 3.02 2.78 -5.62
N GLN A 56 2.85 3.52 -4.51
CA GLN A 56 3.63 4.73 -4.22
C GLN A 56 4.65 4.43 -3.12
N VAL A 57 5.91 4.80 -3.33
CA VAL A 57 7.01 4.61 -2.39
C VAL A 57 7.44 5.96 -1.81
N LYS A 58 7.53 6.06 -0.48
CA LYS A 58 8.05 7.25 0.21
C LYS A 58 9.17 6.87 1.17
N ALA A 59 10.34 7.46 0.98
CA ALA A 59 11.51 7.23 1.82
C ALA A 59 11.96 8.49 2.55
N TRP A 60 11.03 9.17 3.21
CA TRP A 60 11.30 10.42 3.92
C TRP A 60 11.83 10.18 5.33
N ARG A 61 12.41 11.22 5.94
CA ARG A 61 12.80 11.18 7.36
C ARG A 61 11.59 11.27 8.28
N GLU A 62 10.60 12.09 7.92
CA GLU A 62 9.35 12.21 8.65
C GLU A 62 8.38 11.14 8.12
N LEU A 63 8.18 10.09 8.93
CA LEU A 63 7.50 8.88 8.50
C LEU A 63 5.97 9.03 8.45
N SER A 64 5.38 9.86 9.32
CA SER A 64 3.91 9.97 9.40
C SER A 64 3.33 10.67 8.17
N GLY A 65 3.99 11.72 7.71
CA GLY A 65 3.68 12.42 6.47
C GLY A 65 3.95 11.55 5.25
N ALA A 66 5.06 10.79 5.23
CA ALA A 66 5.33 9.82 4.17
C ALA A 66 4.21 8.76 4.05
N ILE A 67 3.75 8.19 5.17
CA ILE A 67 2.66 7.22 5.21
C ILE A 67 1.37 7.81 4.63
N ARG A 68 0.99 9.01 5.08
CA ARG A 68 -0.21 9.68 4.59
C ARG A 68 -0.13 9.97 3.09
N GLU A 69 0.98 10.56 2.65
CA GLU A 69 1.16 10.92 1.24
C GLU A 69 1.25 9.70 0.34
N ALA A 70 1.92 8.63 0.79
CA ALA A 70 1.98 7.37 0.05
C ALA A 70 0.58 6.76 -0.14
N ALA A 71 -0.22 6.70 0.92
CA ALA A 71 -1.57 6.13 0.85
C ALA A 71 -2.51 6.93 -0.06
N ILE A 72 -2.54 8.26 0.09
CA ILE A 72 -3.41 9.14 -0.72
C ILE A 72 -2.93 9.16 -2.17
N GLY A 73 -1.62 9.28 -2.39
CA GLY A 73 -1.01 9.29 -3.72
C GLY A 73 -1.29 7.99 -4.47
N ALA A 74 -1.06 6.84 -3.83
CA ALA A 74 -1.34 5.53 -4.43
C ALA A 74 -2.81 5.37 -4.80
N ALA A 75 -3.74 5.87 -3.96
CA ALA A 75 -5.16 5.81 -4.27
C ALA A 75 -5.54 6.64 -5.50
N GLN A 76 -5.01 7.87 -5.61
CA GLN A 76 -5.23 8.69 -6.81
C GLN A 76 -4.62 8.06 -8.06
N GLN A 77 -3.42 7.51 -7.95
CA GLN A 77 -2.73 6.84 -9.06
C GLN A 77 -3.45 5.57 -9.51
N ALA A 78 -4.09 4.84 -8.59
CA ALA A 78 -4.95 3.71 -8.94
C ALA A 78 -6.15 4.17 -9.77
N VAL A 79 -6.76 5.32 -9.45
CA VAL A 79 -7.83 5.89 -10.28
C VAL A 79 -7.31 6.25 -11.67
N ASN A 80 -6.17 6.93 -11.76
CA ASN A 80 -5.57 7.33 -13.04
C ASN A 80 -5.21 6.12 -13.93
N ALA A 81 -4.72 5.04 -13.31
CA ALA A 81 -4.27 3.83 -13.99
C ALA A 81 -5.38 2.78 -14.16
N GLU A 82 -6.62 3.10 -13.78
CA GLU A 82 -7.76 2.18 -13.75
C GLU A 82 -7.47 0.87 -13.00
N ARG A 83 -6.72 0.95 -11.90
CA ARG A 83 -6.33 -0.18 -11.06
C ARG A 83 -7.26 -0.31 -9.87
N ARG A 84 -7.66 -1.55 -9.57
CA ARG A 84 -8.58 -1.86 -8.47
C ARG A 84 -7.95 -1.62 -7.09
N TYR A 85 -6.64 -1.81 -6.97
CA TYR A 85 -5.95 -1.79 -5.69
C TYR A 85 -4.86 -0.73 -5.67
N HIS A 86 -4.53 -0.27 -4.46
CA HIS A 86 -3.44 0.68 -4.25
C HIS A 86 -2.66 0.33 -2.97
N LEU A 87 -1.37 0.66 -2.97
CA LEU A 87 -0.49 0.47 -1.82
C LEU A 87 0.49 1.63 -1.70
N GLY A 88 0.43 2.36 -0.59
CA GLY A 88 1.51 3.23 -0.16
C GLY A 88 2.53 2.45 0.66
N LEU A 89 3.82 2.59 0.34
CA LEU A 89 4.91 1.92 1.04
C LEU A 89 5.93 2.95 1.57
N SER A 90 6.10 3.00 2.89
CA SER A 90 6.97 3.98 3.53
C SER A 90 8.17 3.35 4.23
N LYS A 91 9.38 3.89 4.01
CA LYS A 91 10.63 3.34 4.56
C LYS A 91 10.94 3.83 5.97
N ARG A 92 11.24 2.91 6.87
CA ARG A 92 11.80 3.15 8.21
C ARG A 92 13.33 3.13 8.16
N HIS A 93 13.96 4.30 8.02
CA HIS A 93 15.42 4.38 7.84
C HIS A 93 16.27 3.86 9.00
N ALA A 94 15.75 3.90 10.23
CA ALA A 94 16.47 3.42 11.41
C ALA A 94 16.30 1.90 11.66
N ALA A 95 15.42 1.24 10.91
CA ALA A 95 15.06 -0.15 11.16
C ALA A 95 15.98 -1.11 10.38
N ARG A 96 16.50 -2.14 11.08
CA ARG A 96 17.30 -3.22 10.47
C ARG A 96 16.42 -4.34 9.91
N THR A 97 15.30 -4.62 10.58
CA THR A 97 14.22 -5.53 10.17
C THR A 97 12.93 -4.74 10.05
N ASP A 98 11.95 -5.24 9.30
CA ASP A 98 10.64 -4.60 9.09
C ASP A 98 10.78 -3.13 8.65
N SER A 99 11.69 -2.90 7.70
CA SER A 99 12.07 -1.55 7.26
C SER A 99 10.99 -0.83 6.44
N TRP A 100 9.82 -1.45 6.28
CA TRP A 100 8.72 -0.95 5.47
C TRP A 100 7.40 -0.97 6.25
N VAL A 101 6.57 0.04 5.99
CA VAL A 101 5.21 0.14 6.51
C VAL A 101 4.27 0.30 5.32
N ALA A 102 3.24 -0.53 5.28
CA ALA A 102 2.17 -0.44 4.31
C ALA A 102 1.12 0.57 4.77
N SER A 103 0.52 1.26 3.81
CA SER A 103 -0.51 2.25 4.05
C SER A 103 -1.49 2.33 2.89
N ALA A 104 -2.77 2.52 3.18
CA ALA A 104 -3.81 2.46 2.16
C ALA A 104 -5.05 3.27 2.58
N ALA A 105 -5.69 3.98 1.63
CA ALA A 105 -6.97 4.65 1.84
C ALA A 105 -8.18 3.68 1.89
N SER A 106 -8.12 2.59 1.12
CA SER A 106 -9.02 1.44 1.17
C SER A 106 -8.25 0.13 1.39
N TRP A 107 -8.91 -0.89 1.94
CA TRP A 107 -8.31 -2.21 2.14
C TRP A 107 -8.76 -3.20 1.06
N PRO A 108 -7.91 -4.15 0.61
CA PRO A 108 -8.26 -5.05 -0.51
C PRO A 108 -9.49 -5.93 -0.27
N VAL A 109 -9.81 -6.23 0.99
CA VAL A 109 -10.99 -6.99 1.41
C VAL A 109 -11.76 -6.23 2.48
N SER A 110 -13.03 -6.57 2.66
CA SER A 110 -13.81 -6.09 3.80
C SER A 110 -13.17 -6.55 5.10
N LEU A 111 -12.97 -5.61 6.01
CA LEU A 111 -12.42 -5.84 7.33
C LEU A 111 -13.52 -5.79 8.38
N ASP A 112 -13.45 -6.68 9.37
CA ASP A 112 -14.19 -6.49 10.62
C ASP A 112 -13.49 -5.40 11.44
N LEU A 113 -14.08 -4.21 11.45
CA LEU A 113 -13.52 -3.07 12.17
C LEU A 113 -13.57 -3.24 13.69
N ALA A 114 -14.37 -4.15 14.23
CA ALA A 114 -14.41 -4.40 15.68
C ALA A 114 -13.10 -4.99 16.20
N GLY A 115 -12.38 -5.75 15.35
CA GLY A 115 -11.09 -6.35 15.68
C GLY A 115 -9.88 -5.47 15.40
N ILE A 116 -10.06 -4.29 14.80
CA ILE A 116 -8.94 -3.44 14.35
C ILE A 116 -8.78 -2.24 15.29
N PRO A 117 -7.59 -2.02 15.89
CA PRO A 117 -7.33 -0.82 16.66
C PRO A 117 -7.57 0.45 15.84
N VAL A 118 -8.42 1.35 16.35
CA VAL A 118 -8.68 2.67 15.77
C VAL A 118 -7.98 3.73 16.62
N ILE A 119 -7.04 4.48 16.02
CA ILE A 119 -6.26 5.48 16.75
C ILE A 119 -6.08 6.78 15.96
N GLY A 120 -5.82 7.89 16.67
CA GLY A 120 -5.61 9.19 16.03
C GLY A 120 -4.16 9.54 15.66
N GLN A 121 -3.18 8.68 15.97
CA GLN A 121 -1.75 9.01 15.86
C GLN A 121 -0.99 8.00 15.00
N THR A 122 -0.50 8.43 13.83
CA THR A 122 0.24 7.58 12.88
C THR A 122 1.51 6.98 13.50
N ALA A 123 2.26 7.74 14.31
CA ALA A 123 3.47 7.23 14.98
C ALA A 123 3.17 6.02 15.90
N ARG A 124 2.05 6.07 16.64
CA ARG A 124 1.60 4.94 17.47
C ARG A 124 1.17 3.76 16.61
N ALA A 125 0.54 4.00 15.46
CA ALA A 125 0.15 2.93 14.52
C ALA A 125 1.39 2.20 14.00
N VAL A 126 2.43 2.96 13.61
CA VAL A 126 3.72 2.39 13.19
C VAL A 126 4.34 1.53 14.28
N SER A 127 4.31 1.99 15.54
CA SER A 127 4.81 1.18 16.66
C SER A 127 4.06 -0.15 16.73
N ILE A 128 2.72 -0.13 16.76
CA ILE A 128 1.89 -1.34 16.82
C ILE A 128 2.23 -2.29 15.67
N VAL A 129 2.26 -1.80 14.43
CA VAL A 129 2.41 -2.69 13.28
C VAL A 129 3.83 -3.23 13.09
N THR A 130 4.82 -2.65 13.77
CA THR A 130 6.24 -3.06 13.65
C THR A 130 6.83 -3.68 14.91
N SER A 131 6.15 -3.60 16.05
CA SER A 131 6.63 -4.16 17.32
C SER A 131 5.60 -5.03 18.04
N SER A 132 4.48 -5.37 17.39
CA SER A 132 3.49 -6.28 17.97
C SER A 132 4.01 -7.72 18.02
N VAL A 133 3.51 -8.49 18.98
CA VAL A 133 3.71 -9.95 19.07
C VAL A 133 2.76 -10.72 18.16
N GLU A 134 1.69 -10.08 17.69
CA GLU A 134 0.71 -10.68 16.78
C GLU A 134 1.36 -11.11 15.45
N PRO A 135 0.81 -12.10 14.72
CA PRO A 135 1.25 -12.44 13.38
C PRO A 135 1.32 -11.21 12.47
N THR A 136 2.34 -11.10 11.63
CA THR A 136 2.52 -9.94 10.74
C THR A 136 1.35 -9.72 9.78
N THR A 137 0.58 -10.77 9.49
CA THR A 137 -0.64 -10.72 8.67
C THR A 137 -1.81 -10.00 9.33
N ASP A 138 -1.79 -9.87 10.65
CA ASP A 138 -2.92 -9.33 11.44
C ASP A 138 -2.62 -7.93 11.96
N ARG A 139 -1.40 -7.43 11.72
CA ARG A 139 -0.92 -6.12 12.15
C ARG A 139 -1.48 -5.01 11.27
N ILE A 140 -2.72 -4.63 11.55
CA ILE A 140 -3.43 -3.55 10.88
C ILE A 140 -3.94 -2.57 11.94
N VAL A 141 -3.82 -1.27 11.66
CA VAL A 141 -4.36 -0.19 12.49
C VAL A 141 -5.09 0.78 11.60
N LEU A 142 -6.30 1.18 12.01
CA LEU A 142 -7.04 2.26 11.36
C LEU A 142 -6.67 3.58 12.02
N VAL A 143 -6.05 4.48 11.25
CA VAL A 143 -5.77 5.84 11.68
C VAL A 143 -6.91 6.76 11.27
N ARG A 144 -7.66 7.26 12.26
CA ARG A 144 -8.81 8.15 12.07
C ARG A 144 -8.56 9.51 12.71
N ARG A 145 -8.71 10.58 11.93
CA ARG A 145 -8.57 11.97 12.38
C ARG A 145 -9.69 12.83 11.82
N GLN A 146 -10.18 13.77 12.62
CA GLN A 146 -11.21 14.70 12.15
C GLN A 146 -10.70 15.52 10.96
N GLY A 147 -11.53 15.64 9.91
CA GLY A 147 -11.24 16.44 8.73
C GLY A 147 -10.19 15.86 7.77
N VAL A 148 -9.79 14.61 7.95
CA VAL A 148 -8.85 13.93 7.06
C VAL A 148 -9.37 12.53 6.72
N PRO A 149 -9.16 12.02 5.48
CA PRO A 149 -9.49 10.64 5.16
C PRO A 149 -8.87 9.63 6.13
N ASP A 150 -9.64 8.59 6.41
CA ASP A 150 -9.17 7.42 7.15
C ASP A 150 -8.03 6.74 6.40
N LEU A 151 -7.07 6.20 7.17
CA LEU A 151 -5.90 5.52 6.63
C LEU A 151 -5.67 4.20 7.35
N TYR A 152 -5.56 3.12 6.60
CA TYR A 152 -5.01 1.88 7.12
C TYR A 152 -3.50 2.00 7.16
N VAL A 153 -2.90 1.66 8.29
CA VAL A 153 -1.45 1.51 8.49
C VAL A 153 -1.21 0.08 8.92
N ALA A 154 -0.31 -0.62 8.24
CA ALA A 154 -0.15 -2.05 8.43
C ALA A 154 1.29 -2.52 8.22
N HIS A 155 1.57 -3.73 8.68
CA HIS A 155 2.71 -4.47 8.18
C HIS A 155 2.47 -4.85 6.70
N PRO A 156 3.47 -4.83 5.81
CA PRO A 156 3.29 -5.20 4.41
C PRO A 156 2.67 -6.59 4.18
N ASP A 157 3.03 -7.58 5.00
CA ASP A 157 2.42 -8.93 4.94
C ASP A 157 0.89 -8.91 5.09
N ALA A 158 0.35 -8.08 6.00
CA ALA A 158 -1.08 -7.98 6.21
C ALA A 158 -1.81 -7.50 4.94
N TRP A 159 -1.26 -6.48 4.28
CA TRP A 159 -1.85 -5.98 3.04
C TRP A 159 -1.74 -7.01 1.91
N ILE A 160 -0.58 -7.67 1.77
CA ILE A 160 -0.34 -8.69 0.74
C ILE A 160 -1.27 -9.89 0.94
N THR A 161 -1.45 -10.36 2.16
CA THR A 161 -2.38 -11.45 2.49
C THR A 161 -3.81 -11.07 2.11
N ALA A 162 -4.27 -9.88 2.51
CA ALA A 162 -5.59 -9.38 2.12
C ALA A 162 -5.75 -9.29 0.60
N TRP A 163 -4.75 -8.76 -0.09
CA TRP A 163 -4.78 -8.64 -1.55
C TRP A 163 -4.82 -10.01 -2.25
N ARG A 164 -4.01 -10.99 -1.79
CA ARG A 164 -4.05 -12.39 -2.27
C ARG A 164 -5.45 -12.97 -2.16
N THR A 165 -6.12 -12.77 -1.02
CA THR A 165 -7.51 -13.20 -0.83
C THR A 165 -8.44 -12.53 -1.83
N ALA A 166 -8.28 -11.22 -2.05
CA ALA A 166 -9.13 -10.45 -2.96
C ALA A 166 -9.01 -10.88 -4.43
N VAL A 167 -7.80 -11.25 -4.89
CA VAL A 167 -7.56 -11.70 -6.26
C VAL A 167 -7.81 -13.20 -6.47
N SER A 168 -7.74 -13.99 -5.40
CA SER A 168 -8.05 -15.43 -5.45
C SER A 168 -9.53 -15.73 -5.29
N ALA A 169 -10.31 -14.77 -4.77
CA ALA A 169 -11.75 -14.91 -4.69
C ALA A 169 -12.31 -15.09 -6.11
N PRO A 170 -13.07 -16.17 -6.40
CA PRO A 170 -13.70 -16.33 -7.69
C PRO A 170 -14.50 -15.07 -7.96
N ALA A 171 -14.38 -14.52 -9.17
CA ALA A 171 -15.17 -13.36 -9.60
C ALA A 171 -16.62 -13.70 -9.30
N ARG A 172 -17.15 -13.21 -8.17
CA ARG A 172 -18.55 -13.42 -7.80
C ARG A 172 -19.28 -12.84 -8.97
N SER A 173 -19.92 -13.73 -9.74
CA SER A 173 -20.78 -13.42 -10.85
C SER A 173 -21.64 -12.25 -10.42
N MET A 174 -21.29 -11.06 -10.91
CA MET A 174 -22.14 -9.88 -10.78
C MET A 174 -23.39 -10.27 -11.53
N GLY A 175 -24.39 -10.74 -10.78
CA GLY A 175 -25.65 -11.18 -11.31
C GLY A 175 -26.23 -10.04 -12.12
N MET A 176 -26.25 -10.22 -13.44
CA MET A 176 -27.13 -9.55 -14.37
C MET A 176 -28.58 -9.96 -14.07
N SER A 177 -29.08 -9.66 -12.88
CA SER A 177 -30.42 -10.00 -12.43
C SER A 177 -31.16 -8.73 -11.99
N GLN A 178 -31.20 -7.70 -12.84
CA GLN A 178 -32.19 -6.61 -12.78
C GLN A 178 -32.38 -5.92 -14.15
N LEU A 179 -32.54 -6.66 -15.25
CA LEU A 179 -32.91 -6.06 -16.55
C LEU A 179 -34.10 -6.69 -17.28
N GLU A 180 -34.83 -7.64 -16.70
CA GLU A 180 -36.07 -8.15 -17.32
C GLU A 180 -37.23 -8.13 -16.33
N ALA A 181 -37.83 -6.94 -16.18
CA ALA A 181 -39.22 -6.77 -15.78
C ALA A 181 -39.68 -5.36 -16.20
N SER A 182 -39.97 -5.19 -17.49
CA SER A 182 -40.80 -4.10 -18.03
C SER A 182 -41.45 -4.59 -19.32
#